data_AF-A0A9Q0WVR2-F1
#
_entry.id   AF-A0A9Q0WVR2-F1
#
_cell.length_a   1.000
_cell.length_b   1.000
_cell.length_c   1.000
_cell.angle_alpha   90.00
_cell.angle_beta   90.00
_cell.angle_gamma   90.00
#
_symmetry.space_group_name_H-M   'P 1'
#
loop_
_entity.id
_entity.type
_entity.pdbx_description
1 polymer ?
#
loop_
_entity_poly.entity_id
_entity_poly.type
_entity_poly.pdbx_seq_one_letter_code
_entity_poly.pdbx_strand_id
1 'polypeptide(L)'
;MRLFTHNMLSSNIKGVANGFPLRIEAEQVLEKQVDFNPDFLRNLFPKLEWKALVDGARALGYAELPEAADSSMLESEEFLRKVHHALLELHLEEGALTCPETGRKFPVNKGIPNMLLHEDEGPWFGSRSAQMQPSILEMTFSSFKQETSLQLPGSLVSQMLVRITGKQ
;
A
#
# COMPACT_ATOMS: atom_id res chain seq x y z
N MET A 1 4.92 15.01 -3.27
CA MET A 1 4.80 13.66 -2.70
C MET A 1 6.19 13.19 -2.30
N ARG A 2 6.35 12.73 -1.06
CA ARG A 2 7.63 12.19 -0.56
C ARG A 2 7.83 10.76 -1.07
N LEU A 3 9.08 10.33 -1.27
CA LEU A 3 9.37 8.93 -1.59
C LEU A 3 8.92 7.97 -0.50
N PHE A 4 8.90 8.41 0.76
CA PHE A 4 8.28 7.63 1.84
C PHE A 4 6.83 7.23 1.52
N THR A 5 6.03 8.17 1.03
CA THR A 5 4.63 7.90 0.66
C THR A 5 4.55 6.94 -0.53
N HIS A 6 5.38 7.15 -1.55
CA HIS A 6 5.47 6.26 -2.72
C HIS A 6 5.78 4.81 -2.31
N ASN A 7 6.71 4.62 -1.37
CA ASN A 7 7.10 3.29 -0.90
C ASN A 7 5.97 2.53 -0.16
N MET A 8 4.95 3.26 0.31
CA MET A 8 3.76 2.69 0.97
C MET A 8 2.55 2.59 0.02
N LEU A 9 2.63 3.11 -1.21
CA LEU A 9 1.53 3.13 -2.17
C LEU A 9 1.63 1.97 -3.16
N SER A 10 0.54 1.22 -3.31
CA SER A 10 0.39 0.15 -4.31
C SER A 10 -0.85 0.38 -5.19
N SER A 11 -0.81 -0.14 -6.41
CA SER A 11 -2.01 -0.16 -7.26
C SER A 11 -3.00 -1.20 -6.75
N ASN A 12 -4.26 -0.79 -6.54
CA ASN A 12 -5.34 -1.68 -6.13
C ASN A 12 -6.38 -1.87 -7.24
N ILE A 13 -5.95 -1.85 -8.50
CA ILE A 13 -6.81 -2.10 -9.66
C ILE A 13 -7.28 -3.55 -9.62
N LYS A 14 -8.54 -3.79 -9.99
CA LYS A 14 -9.12 -5.13 -10.03
C LYS A 14 -8.30 -6.07 -10.92
N GLY A 15 -7.93 -7.22 -10.39
CA GLY A 15 -7.20 -8.26 -11.12
C GLY A 15 -5.68 -8.11 -11.14
N VAL A 16 -5.13 -7.05 -10.53
CA VAL A 16 -3.68 -6.86 -10.37
C VAL A 16 -3.19 -7.69 -9.19
N ALA A 17 -2.23 -8.58 -9.46
CA ALA A 17 -1.55 -9.33 -8.41
C ALA A 17 -0.29 -8.61 -7.93
N ASN A 18 0.40 -7.87 -8.82
CA ASN A 18 1.67 -7.20 -8.54
C ASN A 18 1.58 -5.71 -8.86
N GLY A 19 0.92 -4.96 -7.98
CA GLY A 19 0.70 -3.51 -8.13
C GLY A 19 1.83 -2.62 -7.59
N PHE A 20 2.97 -3.20 -7.20
CA PHE A 20 4.07 -2.52 -6.52
C PHE A 20 5.44 -3.02 -7.02
N PRO A 21 6.45 -2.15 -7.18
CA PRO A 21 6.39 -0.69 -7.04
C PRO A 21 5.77 0.03 -8.25
N LEU A 22 5.13 1.16 -7.98
CA LEU A 22 4.64 2.06 -9.03
C LEU A 22 5.84 2.78 -9.67
N ARG A 23 5.90 2.84 -11.00
CA ARG A 23 6.98 3.57 -11.69
C ARG A 23 6.73 5.06 -11.60
N ILE A 24 7.75 5.82 -11.19
CA ILE A 24 7.68 7.27 -11.10
C ILE A 24 8.10 7.87 -12.44
N GLU A 25 7.24 8.70 -13.02
CA GLU A 25 7.55 9.61 -14.13
C GLU A 25 7.57 11.02 -13.55
N ALA A 26 8.77 11.51 -13.22
CA ALA A 26 8.93 12.82 -12.60
C ALA A 26 8.99 13.94 -13.66
N GLU A 27 8.18 14.98 -13.48
CA GLU A 27 8.21 16.18 -14.31
C GLU A 27 8.81 17.36 -13.53
N GLN A 28 8.37 17.54 -12.28
CA GLN A 28 8.90 18.55 -11.39
C GLN A 28 9.23 17.95 -10.02
N VAL A 29 10.48 18.14 -9.59
CA VAL A 29 10.98 17.71 -8.28
C VAL A 29 11.41 18.94 -7.49
N LEU A 30 11.05 18.98 -6.22
CA LEU A 30 11.43 20.00 -5.26
C LEU A 30 12.14 19.35 -4.09
N GLU A 31 13.15 20.03 -3.56
CA GLU A 31 13.81 19.64 -2.34
C GLU A 31 13.27 20.47 -1.17
N LYS A 32 12.87 19.81 -0.09
CA LYS A 32 12.39 20.48 1.14
C LYS A 32 13.17 19.93 2.31
N GLN A 33 13.89 20.80 3.00
CA GLN A 33 14.66 20.44 4.19
C GLN A 33 13.74 19.95 5.32
N VAL A 34 14.12 18.85 5.96
CA VAL A 34 13.36 18.22 7.06
C VAL A 34 14.33 17.88 8.20
N ASP A 35 13.88 17.96 9.44
CA ASP A 35 14.73 17.60 10.58
C ASP A 35 15.23 16.15 10.48
N PHE A 36 16.53 15.98 10.69
CA PHE A 36 17.17 14.68 10.68
C PHE A 36 16.91 13.95 11.99
N ASN A 37 16.23 12.79 11.90
CA ASN A 37 15.98 11.91 13.05
C ASN A 37 16.48 10.48 12.72
N PRO A 38 17.65 10.08 13.24
CA PRO A 38 18.21 8.77 12.94
C PRO A 38 17.40 7.61 13.53
N ASP A 39 16.76 7.79 14.69
CA ASP A 39 15.96 6.76 15.33
C ASP A 39 14.67 6.47 14.56
N PHE A 40 14.08 7.51 13.94
CA PHE A 40 12.96 7.32 13.03
C PHE A 40 13.33 6.44 11.83
N LEU A 41 14.49 6.68 11.21
CA LEU A 41 14.95 5.92 10.05
C LEU A 41 15.25 4.46 10.39
N ARG A 42 15.88 4.19 11.54
CA ARG A 42 16.15 2.82 12.01
C ARG A 42 14.87 2.01 12.21
N ASN A 43 13.84 2.63 12.79
CA ASN A 43 12.54 2.01 12.99
C ASN A 43 11.74 1.83 11.69
N LEU A 44 12.00 2.70 10.70
CA LEU A 44 11.32 2.68 9.42
C LEU A 44 11.95 1.69 8.44
N PHE A 45 13.27 1.54 8.46
CA PHE A 45 14.02 0.67 7.56
C PHE A 45 13.42 -0.74 7.35
N PRO A 46 13.02 -1.50 8.39
CA PRO A 46 12.45 -2.84 8.18
C PRO A 46 11.09 -2.85 7.46
N LYS A 47 10.41 -1.70 7.34
CA LYS A 47 9.13 -1.56 6.64
C LYS A 47 9.30 -1.07 5.20
N LEU A 48 10.50 -0.60 4.84
CA LEU A 48 10.75 -0.05 3.52
C LEU A 48 11.10 -1.15 2.53
N GLU A 49 10.51 -1.08 1.35
CA GLU A 49 11.03 -1.82 0.21
C GLU A 49 12.23 -1.06 -0.37
N TRP A 50 13.45 -1.56 -0.11
CA TRP A 50 14.68 -0.89 -0.51
C TRP A 50 14.79 -0.73 -2.03
N LYS A 51 14.46 -1.77 -2.80
CA LYS A 51 14.54 -1.73 -4.26
C LYS A 51 13.63 -0.66 -4.86
N ALA A 52 12.40 -0.57 -4.37
CA ALA A 52 11.44 0.44 -4.79
C ALA A 52 11.90 1.87 -4.45
N LEU A 53 12.58 2.04 -3.31
CA LEU A 53 13.15 3.33 -2.92
C LEU A 53 14.29 3.75 -3.86
N VAL A 54 15.22 2.85 -4.17
CA VAL A 54 16.35 3.14 -5.06
C VAL A 54 15.84 3.48 -6.47
N ASP A 55 14.89 2.70 -6.99
CA ASP A 55 14.29 2.96 -8.30
C ASP A 55 13.54 4.30 -8.32
N GLY A 56 12.79 4.60 -7.25
CA GLY A 56 12.07 5.87 -7.08
C GLY A 56 13.01 7.07 -6.96
N ALA A 57 14.09 6.95 -6.19
CA ALA A 57 15.11 7.98 -6.04
C ALA A 57 15.81 8.26 -7.37
N ARG A 58 16.16 7.21 -8.12
CA ARG A 58 16.77 7.34 -9.45
C ARG A 58 15.83 8.06 -10.43
N ALA A 59 14.53 7.77 -10.38
CA ALA A 59 13.53 8.45 -11.19
C ALA A 59 13.39 9.95 -10.87
N LEU A 60 13.71 10.35 -9.63
CA LEU A 60 13.78 11.76 -9.20
C LEU A 60 15.14 12.41 -9.44
N GLY A 61 16.10 11.69 -10.04
CA GLY A 61 17.45 12.19 -10.33
C GLY A 61 18.45 12.02 -9.18
N TYR A 62 18.11 11.28 -8.12
CA TYR A 62 19.00 11.00 -6.98
C TYR A 62 19.54 9.56 -7.04
N ALA A 63 20.84 9.42 -7.35
CA ALA A 63 21.48 8.11 -7.55
C ALA A 63 22.58 7.78 -6.52
N GLU A 64 22.62 8.49 -5.37
CA GLU A 64 23.65 8.26 -4.35
C GLU A 64 23.35 7.09 -3.40
N LEU A 65 22.16 6.48 -3.51
CA LEU A 65 21.78 5.32 -2.73
C LEU A 65 22.46 4.05 -3.28
N PRO A 66 23.00 3.18 -2.40
CA PRO A 66 23.55 1.89 -2.82
C PRO A 66 22.43 0.94 -3.29
N GLU A 67 22.78 0.02 -4.20
CA GLU A 67 21.82 -0.95 -4.76
C GLU A 67 21.26 -1.91 -3.72
N ALA A 68 22.06 -2.25 -2.70
CA ALA A 68 21.66 -3.06 -1.57
C ALA A 68 21.98 -2.32 -0.27
N ALA A 69 21.14 -2.50 0.75
CA ALA A 69 21.36 -1.99 2.09
C ALA A 69 21.07 -3.07 3.13
N ASP A 70 21.98 -3.19 4.09
CA ASP A 70 21.88 -4.11 5.22
C ASP A 70 21.65 -3.35 6.53
N SER A 71 21.15 -4.04 7.56
CA SER A 71 20.93 -3.45 8.88
C SER A 71 22.20 -2.92 9.54
N SER A 72 23.38 -3.46 9.19
CA SER A 72 24.69 -2.97 9.64
C SER A 72 25.02 -1.58 9.11
N MET A 73 24.49 -1.20 7.94
CA MET A 73 24.72 0.12 7.35
C MET A 73 23.98 1.24 8.10
N LEU A 74 22.97 0.89 8.90
CA LEU A 74 22.20 1.83 9.74
C LEU A 74 23.00 2.40 10.93
N GLU A 75 24.19 1.87 11.19
CA GLU A 75 25.12 2.42 12.18
C GLU A 75 25.84 3.66 11.64
N SER A 76 26.00 3.76 10.31
CA SER A 76 26.65 4.90 9.67
C SER A 76 25.69 6.08 9.54
N GLU A 77 26.03 7.18 10.20
CA GLU A 77 25.27 8.44 10.09
C GLU A 77 25.26 8.98 8.67
N GLU A 78 26.36 8.85 7.92
CA GLU A 78 26.44 9.28 6.53
C GLU A 78 25.42 8.57 5.63
N PHE A 79 25.25 7.25 5.84
CA PHE A 79 24.24 6.47 5.14
C PHE A 79 22.83 6.91 5.52
N LEU A 80 22.56 7.09 6.81
CA LEU A 80 21.27 7.58 7.30
C LEU A 80 20.91 8.95 6.72
N ARG A 81 21.88 9.86 6.56
CA ARG A 81 21.64 11.18 5.95
C ARG A 81 21.26 11.07 4.47
N LYS A 82 21.90 10.20 3.70
CA LYS A 82 21.52 9.94 2.30
C LYS A 82 20.11 9.36 2.19
N VAL A 83 19.78 8.40 3.06
CA VAL A 83 18.46 7.78 3.12
C VAL A 83 17.39 8.80 3.53
N HIS A 84 17.68 9.65 4.52
CA HIS A 84 16.81 10.74 4.95
C HIS A 84 16.51 11.72 3.82
N HIS A 85 17.56 12.17 3.12
CA HIS A 85 17.44 13.06 1.98
C HIS A 85 16.50 12.47 0.92
N ALA A 86 16.77 11.23 0.50
CA ALA A 86 15.93 10.55 -0.48
C ALA A 86 14.48 10.38 -0.01
N LEU A 87 14.24 9.93 1.22
CA LEU A 87 12.91 9.59 1.71
C LEU A 87 12.02 10.80 2.01
N LEU A 88 12.60 11.83 2.63
CA LEU A 88 11.85 12.92 3.26
C LEU A 88 12.06 14.27 2.59
N GLU A 89 13.25 14.52 2.03
CA GLU A 89 13.58 15.82 1.46
C GLU A 89 13.15 15.93 -0.01
N LEU A 90 13.32 14.85 -0.79
CA LEU A 90 12.85 14.78 -2.17
C LEU A 90 11.31 14.77 -2.24
N HIS A 91 10.75 15.79 -2.87
CA HIS A 91 9.33 15.92 -3.15
C HIS A 91 9.07 15.93 -4.65
N LEU A 92 8.31 14.96 -5.13
CA LEU A 92 7.69 15.01 -6.45
C LEU A 92 6.54 16.03 -6.43
N GLU A 93 6.68 17.17 -7.11
CA GLU A 93 5.65 18.21 -7.17
C GLU A 93 4.66 17.91 -8.32
N GLU A 94 5.17 17.60 -9.51
CA GLU A 94 4.38 17.23 -10.69
C GLU A 94 4.97 15.99 -11.35
N GLY A 95 4.10 15.10 -11.81
CA GLY A 95 4.49 13.87 -12.49
C GLY A 95 3.36 12.84 -12.55
N ALA A 96 3.72 11.57 -12.76
CA ALA A 96 2.77 10.46 -12.76
C ALA A 96 3.35 9.20 -12.11
N LEU A 97 2.49 8.37 -11.54
CA LEU A 97 2.80 7.02 -11.10
C LEU A 97 2.17 6.02 -12.06
N THR A 98 2.97 5.15 -12.66
CA THR A 98 2.49 4.15 -13.64
C THR A 98 2.49 2.76 -13.00
N CYS A 99 1.35 2.08 -13.02
CA CYS A 99 1.25 0.70 -12.57
C CYS A 99 2.04 -0.23 -13.51
N PRO A 100 2.92 -1.11 -12.99
CA PRO A 100 3.75 -1.97 -13.83
C PRO A 100 2.96 -3.04 -14.59
N GLU A 101 1.81 -3.47 -14.07
CA GLU A 101 1.02 -4.56 -14.66
C GLU A 101 -0.03 -4.03 -15.64
N THR A 102 -0.78 -3.00 -15.26
CA THR A 102 -1.88 -2.46 -16.09
C THR A 102 -1.46 -1.29 -16.99
N GLY A 103 -0.31 -0.68 -16.73
CA GLY A 103 0.10 0.57 -17.37
C GLY A 103 -0.78 1.78 -16.99
N ARG A 104 -1.71 1.64 -16.04
CA ARG A 104 -2.55 2.74 -15.57
C ARG A 104 -1.69 3.83 -14.96
N LYS A 105 -1.87 5.06 -15.44
CA LYS A 105 -1.20 6.25 -14.91
C LYS A 105 -2.05 6.94 -13.85
N PHE A 106 -1.44 7.29 -12.75
CA PHE A 106 -2.00 8.07 -11.65
C PHE A 106 -1.26 9.41 -11.59
N PRO A 107 -1.91 10.52 -11.97
CA PRO A 107 -1.26 11.82 -12.01
C PRO A 107 -0.95 12.32 -10.60
N VAL A 108 0.18 13.01 -10.46
CA VAL A 108 0.61 13.70 -9.24
C VAL A 108 0.61 15.19 -9.54
N ASN A 109 -0.15 15.96 -8.77
CA ASN A 109 -0.26 17.41 -8.93
C ASN A 109 -0.10 18.09 -7.57
N LYS A 110 0.75 19.11 -7.48
CA LYS A 110 1.11 19.81 -6.22
C LYS A 110 1.54 18.84 -5.12
N GLY A 111 2.21 17.79 -5.54
CA GLY A 111 2.69 16.72 -4.68
C GLY A 111 1.62 15.81 -4.08
N ILE A 112 0.37 15.84 -4.57
CA ILE A 112 -0.72 14.94 -4.17
C ILE A 112 -0.97 13.93 -5.30
N PRO A 113 -0.74 12.63 -5.07
CA PRO A 113 -1.12 11.60 -6.05
C PRO A 113 -2.63 11.39 -6.09
N ASN A 114 -3.20 11.37 -7.29
CA ASN A 114 -4.59 10.96 -7.50
C ASN A 114 -4.66 9.46 -7.80
N MET A 115 -4.98 8.68 -6.76
CA MET A 115 -5.13 7.21 -6.84
C MET A 115 -6.59 6.76 -7.04
N LEU A 116 -7.49 7.68 -7.43
CA LEU A 116 -8.90 7.33 -7.66
C LEU A 116 -9.03 6.44 -8.90
N LEU A 117 -9.78 5.35 -8.72
CA LEU A 117 -10.12 4.40 -9.79
C LEU A 117 -11.53 4.69 -10.27
N HIS A 118 -11.80 4.44 -11.55
CA HIS A 118 -13.17 4.42 -12.05
C HIS A 118 -13.94 3.22 -11.45
N GLU A 119 -15.28 3.29 -11.46
CA GLU A 119 -16.15 2.25 -10.91
C GLU A 119 -15.89 0.86 -11.52
N ASP A 120 -15.48 0.82 -12.79
CA ASP A 120 -15.15 -0.40 -13.51
C ASP A 120 -13.74 -0.95 -13.18
N GLU A 121 -12.84 -0.10 -12.70
CA GLU A 121 -11.43 -0.42 -12.39
C GLU A 121 -11.23 -0.80 -10.92
N GLY A 122 -12.13 -0.36 -10.04
CA GLY A 122 -12.10 -0.67 -8.62
C GLY A 122 -12.49 -2.13 -8.33
N PRO A 123 -11.98 -2.73 -7.24
CA PRO A 123 -12.51 -4.00 -6.76
C PRO A 123 -13.98 -3.80 -6.41
N TRP A 124 -14.86 -4.53 -7.10
CA TRP A 124 -16.30 -4.47 -6.88
C TRP A 124 -16.58 -4.68 -5.38
N PHE A 125 -17.07 -3.66 -4.69
CA PHE A 125 -17.39 -3.72 -3.26
C PHE A 125 -18.45 -4.80 -2.94
N GLY A 126 -19.13 -5.35 -3.94
CA GLY A 126 -20.06 -6.48 -3.81
C GLY A 126 -19.46 -7.89 -3.78
N SER A 127 -18.13 -8.06 -3.82
CA SER A 127 -17.49 -9.40 -3.85
C SER A 127 -16.68 -9.75 -2.60
N ARG A 128 -16.80 -8.98 -1.51
CA ARG A 128 -16.23 -9.33 -0.19
C ARG A 128 -16.99 -10.45 0.56
N SER A 129 -17.85 -11.19 -0.12
CA SER A 129 -18.45 -12.43 0.39
C SER A 129 -17.76 -13.71 -0.11
N ALA A 130 -16.80 -13.63 -1.04
CA ALA A 130 -16.28 -14.83 -1.72
C ALA A 130 -14.86 -15.26 -1.33
N GLN A 131 -14.18 -14.56 -0.42
CA GLN A 131 -12.85 -14.97 0.07
C GLN A 131 -12.72 -14.76 1.57
N MET A 132 -13.68 -15.30 2.35
CA MET A 132 -13.39 -15.65 3.73
C MET A 132 -13.01 -17.13 3.71
N GLN A 133 -11.80 -17.48 4.15
CA GLN A 133 -11.46 -18.87 4.38
C GLN A 133 -12.52 -19.49 5.32
N PRO A 134 -13.04 -20.70 5.05
CA PRO A 134 -14.14 -21.27 5.82
C PRO A 134 -13.88 -21.40 7.32
N SER A 135 -12.61 -21.39 7.75
CA SER A 135 -12.20 -21.39 9.16
C SER A 135 -12.50 -20.09 9.91
N ILE A 136 -12.49 -18.94 9.23
CA ILE A 136 -12.75 -17.62 9.85
C ILE A 136 -14.26 -17.38 9.98
N LEU A 137 -15.07 -17.91 9.05
CA LEU A 137 -16.52 -17.77 9.10
C LEU A 137 -17.12 -18.48 10.31
N GLU A 138 -16.62 -19.68 10.67
CA GLU A 138 -17.08 -20.39 11.88
C GLU A 138 -16.72 -19.65 13.17
N MET A 139 -15.53 -19.03 13.25
CA MET A 139 -15.14 -18.25 14.43
C MET A 139 -16.03 -17.03 14.63
N THR A 140 -16.36 -16.31 13.56
CA THR A 140 -17.27 -15.15 13.64
C THR A 140 -18.71 -15.54 14.00
N PHE A 141 -19.20 -16.69 13.51
CA PHE A 141 -20.57 -17.15 13.82
C PHE A 141 -20.70 -17.66 15.26
N SER A 142 -19.64 -18.24 15.82
CA SER A 142 -19.62 -18.69 17.22
C SER A 142 -19.57 -17.50 18.19
N SER A 143 -18.80 -16.45 17.88
CA SER A 143 -18.79 -15.22 18.70
C SER A 143 -20.11 -14.45 18.60
N PHE A 144 -20.73 -14.36 17.42
CA PHE A 144 -22.01 -13.66 17.25
C PHE A 144 -23.16 -14.34 18.02
N LYS A 145 -23.16 -15.68 18.11
CA LYS A 145 -24.12 -16.44 18.94
C LYS A 145 -23.91 -16.23 20.45
N GLN A 146 -22.71 -15.85 20.90
CA GLN A 146 -22.46 -15.56 22.31
C GLN A 146 -22.91 -14.15 22.72
N GLU A 147 -22.87 -13.17 21.80
CA GLU A 147 -23.27 -11.78 22.11
C GLU A 147 -24.78 -11.54 21.99
N THR A 148 -25.47 -12.23 21.09
CA THR A 148 -26.94 -12.18 21.04
C THR A 148 -27.52 -13.42 21.71
N SER A 149 -28.06 -13.27 22.91
CA SER A 149 -28.93 -14.26 23.59
C SER A 149 -30.27 -14.45 22.85
N LEU A 150 -30.22 -14.72 21.55
CA LEU A 150 -31.38 -14.99 20.72
C LEU A 150 -31.42 -16.49 20.42
N GLN A 151 -32.26 -17.18 21.18
CA GLN A 151 -32.77 -18.51 20.80
C GLN A 151 -33.72 -18.34 19.61
N LEU A 152 -33.17 -18.33 18.39
CA LEU A 152 -33.98 -18.49 17.20
C LEU A 152 -34.26 -19.99 16.98
N PRO A 153 -35.52 -20.38 16.72
CA PRO A 153 -35.86 -21.77 16.43
C PRO A 153 -35.15 -22.25 15.16
N GLY A 154 -34.66 -23.49 15.17
CA GLY A 154 -33.76 -24.03 14.14
C GLY A 154 -34.28 -23.96 12.69
N SER A 155 -35.59 -23.80 12.49
CA SER A 155 -36.20 -23.61 11.16
C SER A 155 -35.83 -22.28 10.51
N LEU A 156 -35.62 -21.21 11.29
CA LEU A 156 -35.25 -19.89 10.77
C LEU A 156 -33.78 -19.83 10.35
N VAL A 157 -32.89 -20.52 11.08
CA VAL A 157 -31.47 -20.59 10.75
C VAL A 157 -31.27 -21.28 9.40
N SER A 158 -32.00 -22.37 9.15
CA SER A 158 -31.93 -23.10 7.88
C SER A 158 -32.45 -22.27 6.69
N GLN A 159 -33.56 -21.54 6.87
CA GLN A 159 -34.08 -20.65 5.81
C GLN A 159 -33.16 -19.47 5.52
N MET A 160 -32.49 -18.94 6.54
CA MET A 160 -31.53 -17.84 6.38
C MET A 160 -30.26 -18.32 5.68
N LEU A 161 -29.78 -19.54 6.01
CA LEU A 161 -28.62 -20.15 5.37
C LEU A 161 -28.87 -20.46 3.88
N VAL A 162 -30.06 -20.95 3.52
CA VAL A 162 -30.46 -21.19 2.12
C VAL A 162 -30.52 -19.88 1.31
N ARG A 163 -31.02 -18.79 1.92
CA ARG A 163 -31.02 -17.46 1.27
C ARG A 163 -29.63 -16.86 1.07
N ILE A 164 -28.70 -17.12 1.99
CA ILE A 164 -27.34 -16.57 1.92
C ILE A 164 -26.45 -17.40 0.98
N THR A 165 -26.63 -18.72 0.93
CA THR A 165 -25.76 -19.63 0.16
C THR A 165 -26.28 -19.95 -1.24
N GLY A 166 -27.55 -19.63 -1.54
CA GLY A 166 -28.13 -19.80 -2.87
C GLY A 166 -28.17 -21.24 -3.39
N LYS A 167 -27.94 -22.24 -2.53
CA LYS A 167 -28.09 -23.66 -2.90
C LYS A 167 -29.47 -24.14 -2.46
N GLN A 168 -30.23 -24.68 -3.43
CA GLN A 168 -31.36 -25.56 -3.14
C GLN A 168 -30.85 -26.91 -2.63
#